data_AF-E9GSC9-F1
#
_entry.id   AF-E9GSC9-F1
#
_cell.length_a   1.000
_cell.length_b   1.000
_cell.length_c   1.000
_cell.angle_alpha   90.00
_cell.angle_beta   90.00
_cell.angle_gamma   90.00
#
_symmetry.space_group_name_H-M   'P 1'
#
loop_
_entity.id
_entity.type
_entity.pdbx_description
1 polymer ?
#
loop_
_entity_poly.entity_id
_entity_poly.type
_entity_poly.pdbx_seq_one_letter_code
_entity_poly.pdbx_strand_id
1 'polypeptide(L)'
;MISFDSKKRSSGTRINCDFQDESGLKIKGSAFDDHAKSLDKQISVGKNYAISKAKVQDLFGNKVKGFHNYELVLYKHSQFELLKDDNDYVAPVDHFRPLSDLDSGNVDVEASINVLAVVKSIGAMQNMEIKNKDGTIRDAAYLEVQLVDRSLQHSQIPITFWGPAAADVRRHPAGSAIKLKGVVVISREGRLSLKATGVTDVEFDPKTDDAQELLSWFGGDDDSKRRRIGE
;
A
#
# COMPACT_ATOMS: atom_id res chain seq x y z
N MET A 1 -8.13 2.26 -7.67
CA MET A 1 -9.08 1.15 -7.82
C MET A 1 -10.48 1.71 -7.61
N ILE A 2 -11.32 1.81 -8.64
CA ILE A 2 -12.72 2.23 -8.47
C ILE A 2 -13.49 1.01 -7.98
N SER A 3 -14.13 1.12 -6.81
CA SER A 3 -15.08 0.13 -6.30
C SER A 3 -16.49 0.71 -6.37
N PHE A 4 -17.38 0.03 -7.09
CA PHE A 4 -18.81 0.32 -7.12
C PHE A 4 -19.49 -0.39 -5.93
N ASP A 5 -20.07 0.35 -4.99
CA ASP A 5 -20.99 -0.21 -3.98
C ASP A 5 -22.33 0.54 -4.06
N SER A 6 -23.35 -0.12 -4.59
CA SER A 6 -24.73 0.40 -4.63
C SER A 6 -25.52 -0.15 -3.43
N LYS A 7 -25.59 0.61 -2.33
CA LYS A 7 -26.52 0.30 -1.23
C LYS A 7 -27.80 1.14 -1.36
N LYS A 8 -28.92 0.45 -1.62
CA LYS A 8 -30.27 1.04 -1.74
C LYS A 8 -30.72 1.69 -0.43
N ARG A 9 -30.60 3.01 -0.33
CA ARG A 9 -31.53 3.89 0.40
C ARG A 9 -31.70 5.17 -0.43
N SER A 10 -32.89 5.34 -1.02
CA SER A 10 -33.26 6.32 -2.07
C SER A 10 -32.59 6.06 -3.43
N SER A 11 -33.34 6.24 -4.52
CA SER A 11 -32.96 5.89 -5.90
C SER A 11 -31.98 6.89 -6.53
N GLY A 12 -30.85 7.14 -5.87
CA GLY A 12 -29.81 8.01 -6.37
C GLY A 12 -28.65 7.24 -7.00
N THR A 13 -28.00 7.84 -8.00
CA THR A 13 -26.73 7.30 -8.54
C THR A 13 -25.57 7.97 -7.82
N ARG A 14 -24.52 7.26 -7.43
CA ARG A 14 -23.33 7.86 -6.82
C ARG A 14 -22.07 7.29 -7.44
N ILE A 15 -21.10 8.15 -7.70
CA ILE A 15 -19.73 7.76 -8.05
C ILE A 15 -18.79 8.27 -6.96
N ASN A 16 -17.84 7.42 -6.58
CA ASN A 16 -16.73 7.77 -5.71
C ASN A 16 -15.42 7.69 -6.50
N CYS A 17 -14.60 8.70 -6.34
CA CYS A 17 -13.26 8.81 -6.90
C CYS A 17 -12.26 8.97 -5.77
N ASP A 18 -11.05 8.43 -5.93
CA ASP A 18 -9.93 8.70 -5.04
C ASP A 18 -8.92 9.53 -5.84
N PHE A 19 -8.65 10.76 -5.38
CA PHE A 19 -7.63 11.63 -5.95
C PHE A 19 -6.37 11.59 -5.07
N GLN A 20 -5.20 11.72 -5.68
CA GLN A 20 -3.93 11.74 -4.97
C GLN A 20 -3.02 12.77 -5.63
N ASP A 21 -2.33 13.55 -4.82
CA ASP A 21 -1.31 14.49 -5.26
C ASP A 21 0.08 14.05 -4.75
N GLU A 22 1.05 14.95 -4.89
CA GLU A 22 2.45 14.73 -4.53
C GLU A 22 2.67 14.55 -3.01
N SER A 23 1.70 14.95 -2.17
CA SER A 23 1.75 14.70 -0.73
C SER A 23 1.57 13.24 -0.36
N GLY A 24 1.10 12.41 -1.31
CA GLY A 24 0.81 11.00 -1.09
C GLY A 24 -0.48 10.73 -0.33
N LEU A 25 -1.13 11.75 0.27
CA LEU A 25 -2.44 11.61 0.88
C LEU A 25 -3.53 11.57 -0.18
N LYS A 26 -4.48 10.64 -0.05
CA LYS A 26 -5.63 10.56 -0.95
C LYS A 26 -6.77 11.43 -0.44
N ILE A 27 -7.52 12.07 -1.32
CA ILE A 27 -8.79 12.71 -0.96
C ILE A 27 -9.94 12.04 -1.71
N LYS A 28 -11.03 11.75 -0.99
CA LYS A 28 -12.23 11.17 -1.60
C LYS A 28 -12.99 12.25 -2.36
N GLY A 29 -13.48 11.91 -3.53
CA GLY A 29 -14.44 12.69 -4.30
C GLY A 29 -15.74 11.93 -4.45
N SER A 30 -16.87 12.59 -4.20
CA SER A 30 -18.21 12.01 -4.36
C SER A 30 -19.07 12.86 -5.29
N ALA A 31 -19.69 12.23 -6.28
CA ALA A 31 -20.68 12.85 -7.16
C ALA A 31 -22.00 12.08 -7.10
N PHE A 32 -23.12 12.80 -7.19
CA PHE A 32 -24.47 12.24 -7.06
C PHE A 32 -25.32 12.50 -8.30
N ASP A 33 -26.25 11.60 -8.55
CA ASP A 33 -27.30 11.62 -9.57
C ASP A 33 -26.79 11.98 -10.97
N ASP A 34 -27.32 13.03 -11.57
CA ASP A 34 -26.96 13.44 -12.93
C ASP A 34 -25.48 13.85 -13.05
N HIS A 35 -24.87 14.35 -11.96
CA HIS A 35 -23.45 14.68 -11.95
C HIS A 35 -22.57 13.45 -11.91
N ALA A 36 -23.01 12.36 -11.29
CA ALA A 36 -22.27 11.11 -11.34
C ALA A 36 -22.10 10.63 -12.80
N LYS A 37 -23.18 10.62 -13.57
CA LYS A 37 -23.15 10.24 -14.99
C LYS A 37 -22.29 11.17 -15.86
N SER A 38 -22.28 12.46 -15.56
CA SER A 38 -21.45 13.44 -16.28
C SER A 38 -19.97 13.27 -15.94
N LEU A 39 -19.66 13.03 -14.66
CA LEU A 39 -18.30 12.87 -14.17
C LEU A 39 -17.63 11.65 -14.80
N ASP A 40 -18.34 10.53 -14.91
CA ASP A 40 -17.86 9.29 -15.54
C ASP A 40 -17.36 9.50 -16.99
N LYS A 41 -17.93 10.49 -17.70
CA LYS A 41 -17.51 10.86 -19.07
C LYS A 41 -16.39 11.89 -19.10
N GLN A 42 -16.17 12.64 -18.03
CA GLN A 42 -15.20 13.74 -17.97
C GLN A 42 -13.83 13.31 -17.45
N ILE A 43 -13.81 12.35 -16.52
CA ILE A 43 -12.57 11.91 -15.87
C ILE A 43 -12.26 10.45 -16.19
N SER A 44 -10.97 10.11 -16.22
CA SER A 44 -10.47 8.76 -16.47
C SER A 44 -9.39 8.41 -15.47
N VAL A 45 -9.34 7.13 -15.06
CA VAL A 45 -8.32 6.63 -14.14
C VAL A 45 -6.93 6.77 -14.76
N GLY A 46 -5.96 7.20 -13.96
CA GLY A 46 -4.55 7.34 -14.38
C GLY A 46 -4.26 8.61 -15.17
N LYS A 47 -5.22 9.53 -15.27
CA LYS A 47 -5.04 10.88 -15.83
C LYS A 47 -4.99 11.92 -14.72
N ASN A 48 -4.26 13.01 -14.95
CA ASN A 48 -4.12 14.10 -13.99
C ASN A 48 -5.06 15.24 -14.33
N TYR A 49 -5.69 15.78 -13.29
CA TYR A 49 -6.69 16.83 -13.42
C TYR A 49 -6.40 17.94 -12.42
N ALA A 50 -6.43 19.19 -12.88
CA ALA A 50 -6.66 20.32 -11.99
C ALA A 50 -8.15 20.37 -11.65
N ILE A 51 -8.47 20.26 -10.36
CA ILE A 51 -9.84 20.24 -9.85
C ILE A 51 -10.12 21.56 -9.15
N SER A 52 -11.20 22.24 -9.54
CA SER A 52 -11.63 23.47 -8.87
C SER A 52 -13.13 23.51 -8.64
N LYS A 53 -13.58 24.40 -7.75
CA LYS A 53 -15.00 24.63 -7.43
C LYS A 53 -15.72 23.36 -6.93
N ALA A 54 -15.00 22.43 -6.33
CA ALA A 54 -15.55 21.38 -5.51
C ALA A 54 -15.88 21.93 -4.11
N LYS A 55 -16.89 21.37 -3.45
CA LYS A 55 -17.14 21.66 -2.03
C LYS A 55 -16.27 20.75 -1.19
N VAL A 56 -15.54 21.31 -0.22
CA VAL A 56 -14.84 20.52 0.79
C VAL A 56 -15.76 20.32 1.99
N GLN A 57 -15.86 19.10 2.51
CA GLN A 57 -16.59 18.79 3.74
C GLN A 57 -15.87 17.71 4.55
N ASP A 58 -16.26 17.53 5.81
CA ASP A 58 -15.78 16.40 6.61
C ASP A 58 -16.10 15.07 5.91
N LEU A 59 -15.14 14.15 5.95
CA LEU A 59 -15.29 12.82 5.37
C LEU A 59 -16.53 12.14 5.96
N PHE A 60 -17.49 11.78 5.10
CA PHE A 60 -18.68 11.09 5.54
C PHE A 60 -18.37 9.64 5.96
N GLY A 61 -18.68 9.31 7.21
CA GLY A 61 -18.47 7.98 7.78
C GLY A 61 -17.16 7.86 8.55
N ASN A 62 -16.60 6.65 8.59
CA ASN A 62 -15.38 6.39 9.35
C ASN A 62 -14.15 6.91 8.60
N LYS A 63 -13.20 7.45 9.36
CA LYS A 63 -11.88 7.80 8.83
C LYS A 63 -11.24 6.57 8.19
N VAL A 64 -10.77 6.75 6.96
CA VAL A 64 -10.05 5.71 6.22
C VAL A 64 -8.57 6.08 6.23
N LYS A 65 -7.72 5.18 6.71
CA LYS A 65 -6.28 5.44 6.77
C LYS A 65 -5.69 5.59 5.36
N GLY A 66 -4.80 6.58 5.18
CA GLY A 66 -4.28 6.98 3.87
C GLY A 66 -5.18 7.95 3.10
N PHE A 67 -6.31 8.36 3.69
CA PHE A 67 -7.18 9.42 3.16
C PHE A 67 -7.18 10.65 4.05
N HIS A 68 -7.42 11.81 3.44
CA HIS A 68 -7.67 13.06 4.13
C HIS A 68 -8.93 12.95 4.99
N ASN A 69 -8.97 13.69 6.10
CA ASN A 69 -10.17 13.80 6.97
C ASN A 69 -11.33 14.57 6.32
N TYR A 70 -11.11 15.10 5.12
CA TYR A 70 -12.11 15.80 4.33
C TYR A 70 -12.37 15.02 3.04
N GLU A 71 -13.51 15.27 2.42
CA GLU A 71 -13.84 14.81 1.09
C GLU A 71 -14.31 15.97 0.20
N LEU A 72 -14.13 15.80 -1.10
CA LEU A 72 -14.66 16.67 -2.13
C LEU A 72 -16.07 16.19 -2.51
N VAL A 73 -17.04 17.09 -2.45
CA VAL A 73 -18.34 16.89 -3.10
C VAL A 73 -18.31 17.61 -4.44
N LEU A 74 -18.49 16.82 -5.49
CA LEU A 74 -18.38 17.23 -6.88
C LEU A 74 -19.79 17.55 -7.40
N TYR A 75 -20.02 18.81 -7.73
CA TYR A 75 -21.32 19.33 -8.18
C TYR A 75 -21.22 19.88 -9.61
N LYS A 76 -22.34 20.39 -10.14
CA LYS A 76 -22.44 20.97 -11.50
C LYS A 76 -21.33 21.96 -11.86
N HIS A 77 -20.89 22.75 -10.90
CA HIS A 77 -19.93 23.84 -11.08
C HIS A 77 -18.49 23.41 -10.82
N SER A 78 -18.26 22.19 -10.34
CA SER A 78 -16.92 21.63 -10.22
C SER A 78 -16.31 21.48 -11.61
N GLN A 79 -15.06 21.88 -11.76
CA GLN A 79 -14.33 21.89 -13.02
C GLN A 79 -13.17 20.92 -12.94
N PHE A 80 -12.97 20.17 -14.02
CA PHE A 80 -11.89 19.20 -14.21
C PHE A 80 -11.15 19.57 -15.48
N GLU A 81 -9.93 20.05 -15.34
CA GLU A 81 -9.07 20.37 -16.47
C GLU A 81 -8.00 19.28 -16.59
N LEU A 82 -8.03 18.55 -17.71
CA LEU A 82 -7.05 17.51 -18.00
C LEU A 82 -5.69 18.15 -18.26
N LEU A 83 -4.70 17.79 -17.44
CA LEU A 83 -3.32 18.22 -17.61
C LEU A 83 -2.70 17.38 -18.74
N LYS A 84 -2.14 18.05 -19.76
CA LYS A 84 -1.70 17.41 -21.02
C LYS A 84 -0.22 17.03 -21.06
N ASP A 85 0.59 17.64 -20.19
CA ASP A 85 2.04 17.45 -20.20
C ASP A 85 2.48 16.41 -19.17
N ASP A 86 3.43 15.56 -19.56
CA ASP A 86 4.07 14.58 -18.68
C ASP A 86 4.87 15.25 -17.54
N ASN A 87 5.21 16.54 -17.67
CA ASN A 87 5.83 17.32 -16.58
C ASN A 87 4.84 17.72 -15.47
N ASP A 88 3.54 17.71 -15.76
CA ASP A 88 2.47 17.88 -14.77
C ASP A 88 1.93 16.51 -14.30
N TYR A 89 2.58 15.42 -14.73
CA TYR A 89 2.31 14.08 -14.23
C TYR A 89 2.84 13.95 -12.82
N VAL A 90 1.99 14.26 -11.85
CA VAL A 90 2.16 13.76 -10.50
C VAL A 90 1.82 12.28 -10.54
N ALA A 91 2.82 11.46 -10.86
CA ALA A 91 2.76 10.04 -10.55
C ALA A 91 2.30 9.94 -9.09
N PRO A 92 1.34 9.07 -8.75
CA PRO A 92 1.09 8.74 -7.36
C PRO A 92 2.44 8.41 -6.73
N VAL A 93 2.98 9.33 -5.92
CA VAL A 93 4.28 9.09 -5.30
C VAL A 93 4.03 7.94 -4.36
N ASP A 94 4.60 6.78 -4.69
CA ASP A 94 4.55 5.62 -3.82
C ASP A 94 5.33 5.98 -2.56
N HIS A 95 4.62 6.47 -1.55
CA HIS A 95 5.24 6.83 -0.28
C HIS A 95 5.59 5.56 0.47
N PHE A 96 6.83 5.11 0.30
CA PHE A 96 7.39 4.00 1.06
C PHE A 96 7.67 4.46 2.49
N ARG A 97 7.07 3.76 3.45
CA ARG A 97 7.31 4.00 4.87
C ARG A 97 8.58 3.26 5.29
N PRO A 98 9.48 3.90 6.05
CA PRO A 98 10.62 3.20 6.64
C PRO A 98 10.12 2.12 7.59
N LEU A 99 10.79 0.96 7.63
CA LEU A 99 10.41 -0.14 8.52
C LEU A 99 10.50 0.25 10.01
N SER A 100 11.35 1.21 10.38
CA SER A 100 11.47 1.73 11.74
C SER A 100 10.17 2.34 12.28
N ASP A 101 9.26 2.75 11.40
CA ASP A 101 7.95 3.26 11.81
C ASP A 101 7.08 2.22 12.51
N LEU A 102 7.36 0.93 12.29
CA LEU A 102 6.69 -0.18 12.96
C LEU A 102 7.23 -0.39 14.39
N ASP A 103 8.50 -0.06 14.63
CA ASP A 103 9.12 -0.10 15.96
C ASP A 103 8.74 1.13 16.81
N SER A 104 8.62 2.30 16.17
CA SER A 104 8.30 3.57 16.87
C SER A 104 6.82 3.76 17.20
N GLY A 105 5.92 2.91 16.65
CA GLY A 105 4.48 3.06 16.81
C GLY A 105 3.87 4.19 15.98
N ASN A 106 4.61 4.72 14.99
CA ASN A 106 4.14 5.77 14.08
C ASN A 106 3.07 5.27 13.09
N VAL A 107 2.71 3.99 13.13
CA VAL A 107 1.73 3.37 12.24
C VAL A 107 0.76 2.50 13.03
N ASP A 108 -0.51 2.88 13.05
CA ASP A 108 -1.60 2.05 13.58
C ASP A 108 -1.71 0.67 12.92
N VAL A 109 -2.19 -0.29 13.70
CA VAL A 109 -2.65 -1.61 13.24
C VAL A 109 -3.77 -1.47 12.20
N GLU A 110 -3.85 -2.42 11.26
CA GLU A 110 -4.74 -2.45 10.09
C GLU A 110 -4.48 -1.37 9.03
N ALA A 111 -3.42 -0.57 9.20
CA ALA A 111 -2.98 0.34 8.15
C ALA A 111 -2.51 -0.38 6.90
N SER A 112 -2.88 0.15 5.74
CA SER A 112 -2.26 -0.21 4.48
C SER A 112 -1.11 0.76 4.19
N ILE A 113 0.10 0.24 4.03
CA ILE A 113 1.31 1.02 3.76
C ILE A 113 2.06 0.45 2.55
N ASN A 114 2.94 1.26 1.96
CA ASN A 114 3.92 0.78 0.99
C ASN A 114 5.28 0.65 1.67
N VAL A 115 6.05 -0.38 1.32
CA VAL A 115 7.39 -0.64 1.87
C VAL A 115 8.33 -1.04 0.73
N LEU A 116 9.56 -0.50 0.75
CA LEU A 116 10.69 -0.96 -0.05
C LEU A 116 11.74 -1.49 0.91
N ALA A 117 12.10 -2.77 0.79
CA ALA A 117 12.97 -3.46 1.73
C ALA A 117 13.91 -4.46 1.04
N VAL A 118 14.88 -4.99 1.77
CA VAL A 118 15.67 -6.16 1.38
C VAL A 118 15.14 -7.39 2.12
N VAL A 119 15.03 -8.49 1.38
CA VAL A 119 14.71 -9.79 1.94
C VAL A 119 15.92 -10.34 2.68
N LYS A 120 15.91 -10.31 4.01
CA LYS A 120 17.01 -10.83 4.84
C LYS A 120 17.01 -12.36 4.91
N SER A 121 15.84 -12.95 5.10
CA SER A 121 15.67 -14.40 5.09
C SER A 121 14.24 -14.80 4.76
N ILE A 122 14.09 -15.99 4.16
CA ILE A 122 12.81 -16.58 3.79
C ILE A 122 12.63 -17.85 4.63
N GLY A 123 11.54 -17.93 5.38
CA GLY A 123 11.19 -19.09 6.19
C GLY A 123 10.73 -20.29 5.35
N ALA A 124 10.60 -21.44 6.01
CA ALA A 124 10.00 -22.62 5.40
C ALA A 124 8.49 -22.42 5.16
N MET A 125 7.95 -23.07 4.13
CA MET A 125 6.50 -23.13 3.92
C MET A 125 5.87 -23.94 5.07
N GLN A 126 4.82 -23.39 5.65
CA GLN A 126 4.02 -23.98 6.72
C GLN A 126 2.56 -24.04 6.31
N ASN A 127 1.76 -24.87 6.99
CA ASN A 127 0.31 -24.91 6.83
C ASN A 127 -0.36 -24.51 8.14
N MET A 128 -1.46 -23.76 8.04
CA MET A 128 -2.31 -23.39 9.16
C MET A 128 -3.78 -23.69 8.81
N GLU A 129 -4.49 -24.34 9.73
CA GLU A 129 -5.94 -24.48 9.65
C GLU A 129 -6.60 -23.14 9.97
N ILE A 130 -7.35 -22.59 9.02
CA ILE A 130 -8.14 -21.38 9.18
C ILE A 130 -9.61 -21.78 9.31
N LYS A 131 -10.20 -21.44 10.46
CA LYS A 131 -11.65 -21.55 10.65
C LYS A 131 -12.33 -20.29 10.10
N ASN A 132 -13.10 -20.46 9.04
CA ASN A 132 -13.89 -19.40 8.43
C ASN A 132 -15.11 -19.05 9.29
N LYS A 133 -15.73 -17.89 9.02
CA LYS A 133 -16.90 -17.39 9.75
C LYS A 133 -18.14 -18.29 9.62
N ASP A 134 -18.23 -19.07 8.55
CA ASP A 134 -19.29 -20.05 8.29
C ASP A 134 -19.06 -21.40 9.01
N GLY A 135 -17.97 -21.52 9.78
CA GLY A 135 -17.61 -22.74 10.50
C GLY A 135 -16.81 -23.75 9.68
N THR A 136 -16.58 -23.51 8.38
CA THR A 136 -15.71 -24.36 7.56
C THR A 136 -14.25 -24.19 7.97
N ILE A 137 -13.48 -25.29 7.91
CA ILE A 137 -12.04 -25.28 8.13
C ILE A 137 -11.38 -25.41 6.76
N ARG A 138 -10.38 -24.56 6.49
CA ARG A 138 -9.54 -24.68 5.30
C ARG A 138 -8.07 -24.64 5.70
N ASP A 139 -7.27 -25.44 5.02
CA ASP A 139 -5.82 -25.34 5.10
C ASP A 139 -5.33 -24.12 4.32
N ALA A 140 -4.43 -23.37 4.94
CA ALA A 140 -3.77 -22.23 4.32
C ALA A 140 -2.26 -22.37 4.45
N ALA A 141 -1.61 -22.60 3.30
CA ALA A 141 -0.17 -22.54 3.21
C ALA A 141 0.32 -21.11 3.40
N TYR A 142 1.39 -20.93 4.15
CA TYR A 142 1.99 -19.62 4.42
C TYR A 142 3.49 -19.73 4.67
N LEU A 143 4.18 -18.61 4.55
CA LEU A 143 5.55 -18.48 5.02
C LEU A 143 5.77 -17.09 5.58
N GLU A 144 6.82 -16.96 6.38
CA GLU A 144 7.27 -15.69 6.93
C GLU A 144 8.60 -15.28 6.28
N VAL A 145 8.71 -14.01 5.89
CA VAL A 145 9.94 -13.40 5.38
C VAL A 145 10.39 -12.32 6.34
N GLN A 146 11.69 -12.26 6.61
CA GLN A 146 12.29 -11.20 7.41
C GLN A 146 12.76 -10.08 6.47
N LEU A 147 12.26 -8.87 6.69
CA LEU A 147 12.61 -7.68 5.93
C LEU A 147 13.53 -6.77 6.73
N VAL A 148 14.44 -6.10 6.02
CA VAL A 148 15.25 -5.01 6.56
C VAL A 148 15.30 -3.83 5.60
N ASP A 149 15.55 -2.65 6.13
CA ASP A 149 15.90 -1.46 5.36
C ASP A 149 16.90 -0.60 6.14
N ARG A 150 17.33 0.52 5.54
CA ARG A 150 18.28 1.48 6.14
C ARG A 150 17.81 2.09 7.46
N SER A 151 16.50 2.07 7.74
CA SER A 151 15.94 2.69 8.94
C SER A 151 16.09 1.79 10.17
N LEU A 152 16.26 0.48 9.98
CA LEU A 152 16.48 -0.47 11.06
C LEU A 152 17.97 -0.56 11.41
N GLN A 153 18.29 -0.45 12.70
CA GLN A 153 19.68 -0.60 13.18
C GLN A 153 20.05 -2.08 13.35
N HIS A 154 19.30 -2.81 14.16
CA HIS A 154 19.56 -4.22 14.50
C HIS A 154 18.30 -5.10 14.52
N SER A 155 17.14 -4.55 14.16
CA SER A 155 15.87 -5.28 14.07
C SER A 155 15.58 -5.74 12.64
N GLN A 156 14.55 -6.56 12.51
CA GLN A 156 13.99 -7.00 11.25
C GLN A 156 12.48 -7.09 11.42
N ILE A 157 11.74 -6.79 10.37
CA ILE A 157 10.28 -6.81 10.40
C ILE A 157 9.79 -8.07 9.67
N PRO A 158 9.03 -8.94 10.35
CA PRO A 158 8.45 -10.09 9.68
C PRO A 158 7.25 -9.67 8.82
N ILE A 159 7.17 -10.24 7.62
CA ILE A 159 5.99 -10.21 6.78
C ILE A 159 5.47 -11.63 6.53
N THR A 160 4.15 -11.82 6.63
CA THR A 160 3.51 -13.10 6.30
C THR A 160 2.88 -13.08 4.91
N PHE A 161 3.22 -14.07 4.08
CA PHE A 161 2.59 -14.33 2.78
C PHE A 161 1.74 -15.61 2.83
N TRP A 162 0.69 -15.67 2.02
CA TRP A 162 -0.27 -16.77 2.00
C TRP A 162 -0.45 -17.36 0.60
N GLY A 163 -0.73 -18.65 0.52
CA GLY A 163 -1.15 -19.34 -0.70
C GLY A 163 -0.20 -19.14 -1.88
N PRO A 164 -0.71 -18.76 -3.08
CA PRO A 164 0.13 -18.55 -4.26
C PRO A 164 1.25 -17.53 -4.06
N ALA A 165 1.01 -16.44 -3.34
CA ALA A 165 2.02 -15.42 -3.07
C ALA A 165 3.18 -15.97 -2.21
N ALA A 166 2.87 -16.84 -1.24
CA ALA A 166 3.91 -17.54 -0.46
C ALA A 166 4.76 -18.44 -1.37
N ALA A 167 4.14 -19.18 -2.28
CA ALA A 167 4.85 -20.05 -3.21
C ALA A 167 5.72 -19.28 -4.21
N ASP A 168 5.30 -18.07 -4.59
CA ASP A 168 6.04 -17.16 -5.46
C ASP A 168 7.26 -16.57 -4.76
N VAL A 169 7.04 -15.90 -3.63
CA VAL A 169 8.09 -15.29 -2.79
C VAL A 169 9.20 -16.30 -2.45
N ARG A 170 8.84 -17.56 -2.19
CA ARG A 170 9.81 -18.62 -1.86
C ARG A 170 10.83 -18.90 -2.96
N ARG A 171 10.53 -18.56 -4.22
CA ARG A 171 11.45 -18.78 -5.36
C ARG A 171 12.53 -17.72 -5.47
N HIS A 172 12.39 -16.61 -4.76
CA HIS A 172 13.36 -15.51 -4.77
C HIS A 172 14.47 -15.75 -3.74
N PRO A 173 15.70 -15.32 -4.01
CA PRO A 173 16.80 -15.47 -3.06
C PRO A 173 16.70 -14.44 -1.93
N ALA A 174 17.30 -14.77 -0.78
CA ALA A 174 17.65 -13.76 0.21
C ALA A 174 18.68 -12.78 -0.38
N GLY A 175 18.60 -11.52 0.03
CA GLY A 175 19.39 -10.42 -0.51
C GLY A 175 18.71 -9.66 -1.66
N SER A 176 17.60 -10.15 -2.21
CA SER A 176 16.82 -9.40 -3.22
C SER A 176 16.10 -8.19 -2.61
N ALA A 177 15.93 -7.15 -3.41
CA ALA A 177 15.05 -6.04 -3.06
C ALA A 177 13.59 -6.45 -3.29
N ILE A 178 12.69 -5.98 -2.43
CA ILE A 178 11.25 -6.24 -2.53
C ILE A 178 10.49 -4.94 -2.32
N LYS A 179 9.63 -4.62 -3.29
CA LYS A 179 8.67 -3.53 -3.23
C LYS A 179 7.29 -4.11 -2.94
N LEU A 180 6.68 -3.60 -1.88
CA LEU A 180 5.38 -4.03 -1.39
C LEU A 180 4.45 -2.82 -1.39
N LYS A 181 3.37 -2.87 -2.16
CA LYS A 181 2.33 -1.82 -2.12
C LYS A 181 1.06 -2.34 -1.48
N GLY A 182 0.52 -1.56 -0.55
CA GLY A 182 -0.68 -1.90 0.17
C GLY A 182 -0.54 -3.13 1.09
N VAL A 183 0.63 -3.29 1.71
CA VAL A 183 0.81 -4.31 2.77
C VAL A 183 0.10 -3.84 4.04
N VAL A 184 -0.49 -4.78 4.78
CA VAL A 184 -1.27 -4.46 5.98
C VAL A 184 -0.42 -4.61 7.22
N VAL A 185 -0.41 -3.59 8.09
CA VAL A 185 0.20 -3.64 9.41
C VAL A 185 -0.68 -4.45 10.35
N ILE A 186 -0.10 -5.43 11.02
CA ILE A 186 -0.75 -6.27 12.01
C ILE A 186 0.05 -6.23 13.32
N SER A 187 -0.59 -6.60 14.43
CA SER A 187 0.11 -6.81 15.70
C SER A 187 0.17 -8.30 16.00
N ARG A 188 1.37 -8.80 16.29
CA ARG A 188 1.64 -10.17 16.72
C ARG A 188 2.46 -10.12 17.99
N GLU A 189 1.91 -10.68 19.07
CA GLU A 189 2.58 -10.74 20.39
C GLU A 189 3.03 -9.35 20.89
N GLY A 190 2.25 -8.31 20.60
CA GLY A 190 2.54 -6.94 21.02
C GLY A 190 3.56 -6.20 20.14
N ARG A 191 4.05 -6.80 19.05
CA ARG A 191 4.93 -6.15 18.07
C ARG A 191 4.23 -5.97 16.73
N LEU A 192 4.49 -4.83 16.07
CA LEU A 192 3.97 -4.59 14.74
C LEU A 192 4.74 -5.43 13.71
N SER A 193 4.01 -5.97 12.76
CA SER A 193 4.50 -6.81 11.67
C SER A 193 3.64 -6.58 10.42
N LEU A 194 4.01 -7.20 9.32
CA LEU A 194 3.36 -7.00 8.04
C LEU A 194 2.63 -8.25 7.57
N LYS A 195 1.53 -8.05 6.84
CA LYS A 195 0.73 -9.11 6.23
C LYS A 195 0.43 -8.75 4.78
N ALA A 196 0.86 -9.60 3.86
CA ALA A 196 0.43 -9.52 2.47
C ALA A 196 -1.01 -10.01 2.35
N THR A 197 -1.80 -9.32 1.52
CA THR A 197 -3.19 -9.66 1.22
C THR A 197 -3.35 -9.90 -0.27
N GLY A 198 -4.54 -10.34 -0.71
CA GLY A 198 -4.82 -10.53 -2.14
C GLY A 198 -4.77 -9.25 -2.98
N VAL A 199 -4.68 -8.08 -2.35
CA VAL A 199 -4.53 -6.77 -3.04
C VAL A 199 -3.13 -6.19 -2.86
N THR A 200 -2.24 -6.86 -2.15
CA THR A 200 -0.86 -6.41 -2.00
C THR A 200 -0.11 -6.66 -3.29
N ASP A 201 0.43 -5.59 -3.89
CA ASP A 201 1.29 -5.67 -5.06
C ASP A 201 2.72 -5.95 -4.61
N VAL A 202 3.34 -6.97 -5.20
CA VAL A 202 4.65 -7.48 -4.80
C VAL A 202 5.53 -7.50 -6.03
N GLU A 203 6.63 -6.75 -5.98
CA GLU A 203 7.63 -6.70 -7.04
C GLU A 203 9.01 -6.96 -6.46
N PHE A 204 9.67 -7.99 -6.97
CA PHE A 204 11.05 -8.31 -6.64
C PHE A 204 12.00 -7.59 -7.59
N ASP A 205 13.14 -7.17 -7.04
CA ASP A 205 14.23 -6.49 -7.74
C ASP A 205 13.73 -5.35 -8.67
N PRO A 206 12.94 -4.40 -8.11
CA PRO A 206 12.44 -3.26 -8.87
C PRO A 206 13.61 -2.46 -9.44
N LYS A 207 13.49 -2.04 -10.70
CA LYS A 207 14.52 -1.28 -11.41
C LYS A 207 14.41 0.22 -11.09
N THR A 208 14.62 0.58 -9.84
CA THR A 208 14.60 1.97 -9.34
C THR A 208 15.91 2.32 -8.63
N ASP A 209 16.24 3.60 -8.60
CA ASP A 209 17.46 4.09 -7.93
C ASP A 209 17.42 3.76 -6.43
N ASP A 210 16.29 3.98 -5.76
CA ASP A 210 16.08 3.64 -4.34
C ASP A 210 16.38 2.17 -4.04
N ALA A 211 16.04 1.26 -4.95
CA ALA A 211 16.28 -0.17 -4.78
C ALA A 211 17.76 -0.54 -4.94
N GLN A 212 18.44 0.06 -5.92
CA GLN A 212 19.88 -0.12 -6.11
C GLN A 212 20.67 0.44 -4.91
N GLU A 213 20.25 1.60 -4.44
CA GLU A 213 20.76 2.23 -3.24
C GLU A 213 20.58 1.34 -2.00
N LEU A 214 19.39 0.78 -1.82
CA LEU A 214 19.09 -0.10 -0.70
C LEU A 214 19.95 -1.37 -0.73
N LEU A 215 20.12 -1.99 -1.90
CA LEU A 215 20.98 -3.15 -2.09
C LEU A 215 22.46 -2.83 -1.81
N SER A 216 22.93 -1.66 -2.26
CA SER A 216 24.30 -1.21 -2.01
C SER A 216 24.58 -1.04 -0.51
N TRP A 217 23.62 -0.49 0.24
CA TRP A 217 23.71 -0.41 1.69
C TRP A 217 23.77 -1.79 2.35
N PHE A 218 22.89 -2.71 1.94
CA PHE A 218 22.84 -4.06 2.51
C PHE A 218 24.12 -4.85 2.23
N GLY A 219 24.67 -4.75 1.01
CA GLY A 219 25.93 -5.40 0.63
C GLY A 219 27.15 -4.84 1.38
N GLY A 220 27.19 -3.52 1.63
CA GLY A 220 28.24 -2.90 2.43
C GLY A 220 28.24 -3.34 3.90
N ASP A 221 27.06 -3.61 4.47
CA ASP A 221 26.93 -4.16 5.82
C ASP A 221 27.46 -5.61 5.91
N ASP A 222 27.24 -6.45 4.87
CA ASP A 222 27.76 -7.82 4.82
C ASP A 222 29.31 -7.84 4.73
N ASP A 223 29.91 -6.97 3.91
CA ASP A 223 31.37 -6.89 3.79
C ASP A 223 32.03 -6.37 5.10
N SER A 224 31.36 -5.44 5.79
CA SER A 224 31.84 -4.92 7.09
C SER A 224 31.77 -5.97 8.21
N LYS A 225 30.75 -6.85 8.20
CA LYS A 225 30.61 -7.95 9.16
C LYS A 225 31.63 -9.06 8.90
N ARG A 226 31.92 -9.41 7.65
CA ARG A 226 32.94 -10.40 7.29
C ARG A 226 34.34 -9.99 7.75
N ARG A 227 34.68 -8.70 7.68
CA ARG A 227 35.99 -8.19 8.14
C ARG A 227 36.18 -8.26 9.66
N ARG A 228 35.12 -8.20 10.46
CA ARG A 228 35.20 -8.26 11.93
C ARG A 228 35.30 -9.68 12.51
N ILE A 229 34.99 -10.71 11.72
CA ILE A 229 35.08 -12.12 12.15
C ILE A 229 36.47 -12.71 11.82
N GLY A 230 37.29 -11.97 11.07
CA GLY A 230 38.64 -12.37 10.66
C GLY A 230 39.79 -11.83 11.52
N GLU A 231 39.50 -11.21 12.69
CA GLU A 231 40.50 -10.78 13.70
C GLU A 231 40.40 -11.62 14.98
#